data_AF-A0A933XJJ9-F1
#
_entry.id   AF-A0A933XJJ9-F1
#
_cell.length_a   1.000
_cell.length_b   1.000
_cell.length_c   1.000
_cell.angle_alpha   90.00
_cell.angle_beta   90.00
_cell.angle_gamma   90.00
#
_symmetry.space_group_name_H-M   'P 1'
#
loop_
_entity.id
_entity.type
_entity.pdbx_description
1 polymer ?
#
loop_
_entity_poly.entity_id
_entity_poly.type
_entity_poly.pdbx_seq_one_letter_code
_entity_poly.pdbx_strand_id
1 'polypeptide(L)' 'MKSANEGLTKSDENNSKRLKGFIEKQTRKLKLRQFTCPFCKEILYGLSNYGTHLKKHCT' A
#
# COMPACT_ATOMS: atom_id res chain seq x y z
N MET A 1 -34.63 32.53 16.36
CA MET A 1 -33.22 32.85 16.67
C MET A 1 -32.36 31.63 16.42
N LYS A 2 -31.15 31.86 15.88
CA LYS A 2 -30.01 30.94 15.65
C LYS A 2 -30.00 30.06 14.39
N SER A 3 -29.42 30.66 13.36
CA SER A 3 -28.70 30.04 12.24
C SER A 3 -27.40 29.36 12.69
N ALA A 4 -26.96 28.33 11.96
CA ALA A 4 -25.54 28.01 11.68
C ALA A 4 -25.52 26.96 10.54
N ASN A 5 -25.22 27.35 9.30
CA ASN A 5 -23.91 27.60 8.70
C ASN A 5 -23.47 26.40 7.85
N GLU A 6 -23.76 26.53 6.56
CA GLU A 6 -23.23 25.71 5.47
C GLU A 6 -21.72 25.90 5.38
N GLY A 7 -20.95 24.82 5.45
CA GLY A 7 -19.53 24.92 5.14
C GLY A 7 -18.78 23.63 5.39
N LEU A 8 -18.05 23.21 4.35
CA LEU A 8 -16.94 22.26 4.37
C LEU A 8 -17.27 20.79 4.05
N THR A 9 -17.24 20.43 2.76
CA THR A 9 -16.75 19.13 2.24
C THR A 9 -16.62 19.18 0.70
N LYS A 10 -15.72 20.01 0.16
CA LYS A 10 -15.33 19.91 -1.27
C LYS A 10 -13.82 19.71 -1.49
N SER A 11 -13.01 19.74 -0.42
CA SER A 11 -11.54 19.67 -0.52
C SER A 11 -10.94 18.26 -0.32
N ASP A 12 -11.67 17.33 0.31
CA ASP A 12 -11.15 15.99 0.63
C ASP A 12 -11.09 15.04 -0.56
N GLU A 13 -11.99 15.21 -1.54
CA GLU A 13 -12.06 14.32 -2.69
C GLU A 13 -10.86 14.45 -3.64
N ASN A 14 -10.33 15.66 -3.81
CA ASN A 14 -9.21 15.91 -4.73
C ASN A 14 -7.86 15.45 -4.15
N ASN A 15 -7.66 15.58 -2.84
CA ASN A 15 -6.45 15.07 -2.17
C ASN A 15 -6.44 13.53 -2.11
N SER A 16 -7.60 12.90 -1.84
CA SER A 16 -7.72 11.44 -1.81
C SER A 16 -7.42 10.80 -3.17
N LYS A 17 -7.88 11.40 -4.28
CA LYS A 17 -7.59 10.93 -5.64
C LYS A 17 -6.09 11.01 -5.97
N ARG A 18 -5.41 12.10 -5.58
CA ARG A 18 -3.96 12.25 -5.75
C ARG A 18 -3.17 11.26 -4.89
N LEU A 19 -3.54 11.09 -3.62
CA LEU A 19 -2.90 10.15 -2.70
C LEU A 19 -3.07 8.71 -3.19
N LYS A 20 -4.28 8.33 -3.63
CA LYS A 20 -4.55 7.01 -4.22
C LYS A 20 -3.67 6.75 -5.44
N GLY A 21 -3.58 7.72 -6.37
CA GLY A 21 -2.72 7.59 -7.54
C GLY A 21 -1.24 7.44 -7.20
N PHE A 22 -0.76 8.16 -6.17
CA PHE A 22 0.61 8.04 -5.69
C PHE A 22 0.88 6.67 -5.04
N ILE A 23 0.00 6.24 -4.12
CA ILE A 23 0.11 4.93 -3.45
C ILE A 23 0.08 3.80 -4.49
N GLU A 24 -0.82 3.86 -5.47
CA GLU A 24 -0.92 2.84 -6.52
C GLU A 24 0.37 2.75 -7.36
N LYS A 25 0.96 3.90 -7.71
CA LYS A 25 2.23 3.97 -8.45
C LYS A 25 3.40 3.37 -7.65
N GLN A 26 3.47 3.61 -6.34
CA GLN A 26 4.51 3.01 -5.48
C GLN A 26 4.27 1.51 -5.26
N THR A 27 3.01 1.10 -5.10
CA THR A 27 2.63 -0.30 -4.89
C THR A 27 2.94 -1.16 -6.12
N ARG A 28 2.79 -0.62 -7.34
CA ARG A 28 3.22 -1.32 -8.57
C ARG A 28 4.72 -1.63 -8.59
N LYS A 29 5.57 -0.71 -8.11
CA LYS A 29 7.02 -0.95 -8.00
C LYS A 29 7.36 -2.04 -6.99
N LEU A 30 6.57 -2.15 -5.92
CA LEU A 30 6.72 -3.18 -4.89
C LEU A 30 6.28 -4.58 -5.35
N LYS A 31 5.28 -4.66 -6.24
CA LYS A 31 4.84 -5.93 -6.85
C LYS A 31 5.87 -6.54 -7.80
N LEU A 32 6.67 -5.72 -8.47
CA LEU A 32 7.69 -6.17 -9.43
C LEU A 32 9.07 -6.39 -8.81
N ARG A 33 9.25 -6.09 -7.52
CA ARG A 33 10.54 -6.32 -6.84
C ARG A 33 10.75 -7.80 -6.58
N GLN A 34 11.98 -8.21 -6.83
CA GLN A 34 12.52 -9.50 -6.41
C GLN A 34 13.04 -9.37 -4.97
N PHE A 35 12.77 -10.38 -4.17
CA PHE A 35 13.22 -10.50 -2.79
C PHE A 35 13.89 -11.86 -2.62
N THR A 36 15.07 -11.88 -2.01
CA THR A 36 15.77 -13.14 -1.70
C THR A 36 15.52 -13.50 -0.26
N CYS A 37 15.03 -14.72 -0.01
CA CYS A 37 14.84 -15.23 1.35
C CYS A 37 16.19 -15.49 2.02
N PRO A 38 16.45 -14.96 3.23
CA PRO A 38 17.71 -15.19 3.94
C PRO A 38 17.87 -16.61 4.49
N PHE A 39 16.77 -17.37 4.66
CA PHE A 39 16.79 -18.71 5.24
C PHE A 39 17.09 -19.80 4.21
N CYS A 40 16.39 -19.78 3.06
CA CYS A 40 16.52 -20.81 2.03
C CYS A 40 17.10 -20.29 0.69
N LYS A 41 17.44 -19.00 0.60
CA LYS A 41 18.00 -18.35 -0.60
C LYS A 41 17.08 -18.37 -1.84
N GLU A 42 15.80 -18.66 -1.65
CA GLU A 42 14.79 -18.63 -2.71
C GLU A 42 14.49 -17.18 -3.15
N ILE A 43 14.33 -16.98 -4.46
CA ILE A 43 13.96 -15.68 -5.05
C ILE A 43 12.44 -15.61 -5.21
N LEU A 44 11.82 -14.63 -4.58
CA LEU A 44 10.38 -14.40 -4.55
C LEU A 44 10.03 -13.08 -5.22
N TYR A 45 8.93 -13.06 -5.96
CA TYR A 45 8.43 -11.87 -6.64
C TYR A 45 7.26 -11.28 -5.86
N GLY A 46 7.40 -10.01 -5.47
CA GLY A 46 6.39 -9.27 -4.75
C GLY A 46 6.34 -9.55 -3.24
N LEU A 47 5.97 -8.52 -2.47
CA LEU A 47 5.94 -8.59 -1.00
C LEU A 47 4.97 -9.62 -0.43
N SER A 48 3.81 -9.83 -1.05
CA SER A 48 2.79 -10.75 -0.52
C SER A 48 3.30 -12.20 -0.50
N ASN A 49 4.00 -12.61 -1.56
CA ASN A 49 4.60 -13.94 -1.65
C ASN A 49 5.79 -14.05 -0.70
N TYR A 50 6.64 -13.01 -0.64
CA TYR A 50 7.77 -12.97 0.30
C TYR A 50 7.29 -13.08 1.76
N GLY A 51 6.26 -12.35 2.17
CA GLY A 51 5.70 -12.40 3.53
C GLY A 51 5.08 -13.77 3.86
N THR A 52 4.33 -14.36 2.93
CA THR A 52 3.77 -15.71 3.11
C THR A 52 4.88 -16.76 3.19
N HIS A 53 5.92 -16.62 2.39
CA HIS A 53 7.09 -17.49 2.40
C HIS A 53 7.82 -17.42 3.74
N LEU A 54 8.07 -16.21 4.27
CA LEU A 54 8.73 -16.06 5.58
C LEU A 54 7.96 -16.74 6.72
N LYS A 55 6.63 -16.70 6.70
CA LYS A 55 5.81 -17.39 7.71
C LYS A 55 6.06 -18.90 7.75
N LYS A 56 6.41 -19.53 6.63
CA LYS A 56 6.74 -20.97 6.58
C LYS A 56 8.03 -21.31 7.33
N HIS A 57 8.94 -20.35 7.50
CA HIS A 57 10.18 -20.53 8.29
C HIS A 57 9.98 -20.28 9.79
N CYS A 58 8.87 -19.63 10.18
CA CYS A 58 8.53 -19.40 11.58
C CYS A 58 7.69 -20.52 12.21
N THR A 59 7.56 -21.67 11.53
CA THR A 59 6.88 -22.88 12.02
C THR A 59 7.91 -23.94 12.34
#